data_AF-A0A2W5RY45-F1
#
_entry.id   AF-A0A2W5RY45-F1
#
_cell.length_a   1.000
_cell.length_b   1.000
_cell.length_c   1.000
_cell.angle_alpha   90.00
_cell.angle_beta   90.00
_cell.angle_gamma   90.00
#
_symmetry.space_group_name_H-M   'P 1'
#
loop_
_entity.id
_entity.type
_entity.pdbx_description
1 polymer ?
#
loop_
_entity_poly.entity_id
_entity_poly.type
_entity_poly.pdbx_seq_one_letter_code
_entity_poly.pdbx_strand_id
1 'polypeptide(L)' 'MLTLKEICQKRKAQIENRNGTAALHERIEQMTQLRDPLRFIAALKLKGYIEALCDQKLMTLTDANDWLQIVDTKYRGVN' A
#
# COMPACT_ATOMS: atom_id res chain seq x y z
N MET A 1 18.68 11.90 22.59
CA MET A 1 17.53 11.55 23.46
C MET A 1 16.29 12.13 22.81
N LEU A 2 15.32 11.31 22.41
CA LEU A 2 14.11 11.80 21.75
C LEU A 2 13.15 12.37 22.81
N THR A 3 12.59 13.54 22.53
CA THR A 3 11.59 14.18 23.38
C THR A 3 10.28 13.39 23.35
N LEU A 4 9.48 13.51 24.41
CA LEU A 4 8.18 12.82 24.51
C LEU A 4 7.26 13.16 23.31
N LYS A 5 7.37 14.38 22.79
CA LYS A 5 6.61 14.88 21.63
C LYS A 5 7.00 14.14 20.34
N GLU A 6 8.29 13.91 20.12
CA GLU A 6 8.81 13.15 18.97
C GLU A 6 8.42 11.66 19.03
N ILE A 7 8.38 11.08 20.24
CA ILE A 7 7.93 9.70 20.46
C ILE A 7 6.43 9.57 20.11
N CYS A 8 5.59 10.51 20.57
CA CYS A 8 4.17 10.53 20.26
C CYS A 8 3.90 10.73 18.76
N GLN A 9 4.64 11.62 18.10
CA GLN A 9 4.54 11.82 16.65
C GLN A 9 4.96 10.58 15.85
N LYS A 10 6.06 9.92 16.24
CA LYS A 10 6.47 8.65 15.62
C LYS A 10 5.44 7.55 15.80
N ARG A 11 4.86 7.41 17.00
CA ARG A 11 3.79 6.44 17.26
C ARG A 11 2.53 6.74 16.46
N LYS A 12 2.12 8.00 16.40
CA LYS A 12 0.95 8.42 15.60
C LYS A 12 1.17 8.13 14.11
N ALA A 13 2.34 8.49 13.58
CA ALA A 13 2.72 8.17 12.20
C ALA A 13 2.78 6.66 11.96
N GLN A 14 3.30 5.86 12.89
CA GLN A 14 3.30 4.39 12.78
C GLN A 14 1.90 3.78 12.80
N ILE A 15 0.97 4.35 13.57
CA ILE A 15 -0.42 3.89 13.67
C ILE A 15 -1.22 4.33 12.43
N GLU A 16 -1.07 5.58 11.98
CA GLU A 16 -1.68 6.08 10.73
C GLU A 16 -1.15 5.32 9.52
N ASN A 17 0.17 5.05 9.49
CA ASN A 17 0.77 4.25 8.45
C ASN A 17 0.25 2.80 8.53
N ARG A 18 0.12 2.18 9.72
CA ARG A 18 -0.57 0.88 9.88
C ARG A 18 -1.99 0.86 9.31
N ASN A 19 -2.76 1.92 9.49
CA ASN A 19 -4.12 2.02 8.93
C ASN A 19 -4.10 2.14 7.40
N GLY A 20 -3.20 2.94 6.82
CA GLY A 20 -3.02 3.03 5.36
C GLY A 20 -2.47 1.74 4.73
N THR A 21 -1.57 1.08 5.45
CA THR A 21 -0.93 -0.18 5.05
C THR A 21 -1.90 -1.35 5.11
N ALA A 22 -2.73 -1.43 6.16
CA ALA A 22 -3.78 -2.45 6.29
C ALA A 22 -4.84 -2.32 5.20
N ALA A 23 -5.26 -1.09 4.87
CA ALA A 23 -6.19 -0.84 3.78
C ALA A 23 -5.63 -1.24 2.40
N LEU A 24 -4.33 -1.03 2.15
CA LEU A 24 -3.65 -1.51 0.95
C LEU A 24 -3.62 -3.04 0.90
N HIS A 25 -3.28 -3.68 2.01
CA HIS A 25 -3.24 -5.13 2.13
C HIS A 25 -4.61 -5.76 1.84
N GLU A 26 -5.68 -5.22 2.44
CA GLU A 26 -7.05 -5.69 2.23
C GLU A 26 -7.48 -5.55 0.77
N ARG A 27 -7.19 -4.43 0.11
CA ARG A 27 -7.52 -4.24 -1.30
C ARG A 27 -6.75 -5.18 -2.23
N ILE A 28 -5.50 -5.51 -1.89
CA ILE A 28 -4.70 -6.50 -2.63
C ILE A 28 -5.30 -7.90 -2.46
N GLU A 29 -5.77 -8.25 -1.26
CA GLU A 29 -6.48 -9.52 -1.04
C GLU A 29 -7.81 -9.57 -1.79
N GLN A 30 -8.58 -8.48 -1.81
CA GLN A 30 -9.80 -8.39 -2.61
C GLN A 30 -9.50 -8.56 -4.11
N MET A 31 -8.39 -8.01 -4.59
CA MET A 31 -7.95 -8.17 -5.98
C MET A 31 -7.72 -9.65 -6.33
N THR A 32 -7.06 -10.44 -5.47
CA THR A 32 -6.77 -11.85 -5.78
C THR A 32 -8.03 -12.71 -5.89
N GLN A 33 -9.13 -12.31 -5.25
CA GLN A 33 -10.43 -12.99 -5.35
C GLN A 33 -11.19 -12.70 -6.67
N LEU A 34 -10.76 -11.71 -7.45
CA LEU A 34 -11.41 -11.34 -8.72
C LEU A 34 -11.01 -12.29 -9.87
N ARG A 35 -11.85 -12.39 -10.89
CA ARG A 35 -11.57 -13.12 -12.16
C ARG A 35 -10.90 -12.22 -13.19
N ASP A 36 -10.27 -12.82 -14.20
CA ASP A 36 -9.16 -12.23 -14.96
C ASP A 36 -9.36 -10.88 -15.69
N PRO A 37 -10.53 -10.41 -16.13
CA PRO A 37 -10.61 -9.01 -16.58
C PRO A 37 -10.69 -8.04 -15.38
N LEU A 38 -11.43 -8.39 -14.33
CA LEU A 38 -11.62 -7.54 -13.16
C LEU A 38 -10.37 -7.49 -12.28
N ARG A 39 -9.63 -8.60 -12.19
CA ARG A 39 -8.37 -8.67 -11.47
C ARG A 39 -7.31 -7.75 -12.06
N PHE A 40 -7.15 -7.75 -13.38
CA PHE A 40 -6.24 -6.85 -14.07
C PHE A 40 -6.59 -5.37 -13.83
N ILE A 41 -7.87 -5.02 -13.96
CA ILE A 41 -8.35 -3.65 -13.69
C ILE A 41 -8.08 -3.25 -12.24
N ALA A 42 -8.31 -4.14 -11.28
CA ALA A 42 -8.04 -3.88 -9.87
C ALA A 42 -6.54 -3.71 -9.60
N ALA A 43 -5.67 -4.51 -10.24
CA ALA A 43 -4.22 -4.35 -10.15
C ALA A 43 -3.76 -2.99 -10.66
N LEU A 44 -4.26 -2.54 -11.81
CA LEU A 44 -3.95 -1.20 -12.36
C LEU A 44 -4.40 -0.08 -11.42
N LYS A 45 -5.61 -0.17 -10.88
CA LYS A 45 -6.13 0.82 -9.92
C LYS A 45 -5.29 0.87 -8.64
N LEU A 46 -4.82 -0.27 -8.15
CA LEU A 46 -3.94 -0.33 -6.99
C LEU A 46 -2.58 0.31 -7.25
N LYS A 47 -1.97 0.05 -8.41
CA LYS A 47 -0.71 0.69 -8.80
C LYS A 47 -0.84 2.21 -8.84
N GLY A 48 -1.87 2.74 -9.51
CA GLY A 48 -2.11 4.18 -9.57
C GLY A 48 -2.43 4.82 -8.20
N TYR A 49 -3.10 4.08 -7.31
CA TYR A 49 -3.33 4.55 -5.94
C TYR A 49 -2.02 4.65 -5.13
N ILE A 50 -1.11 3.68 -5.28
CA ILE A 50 0.20 3.69 -4.62
C ILE A 50 1.05 4.86 -5.13
N GLU A 51 1.09 5.07 -6.45
CA GLU A 51 1.79 6.19 -7.08
C GLU A 51 1.24 7.54 -6.56
N ALA A 52 -0.08 7.69 -6.48
CA ALA A 52 -0.70 8.90 -5.95
C ALA A 52 -0.35 9.16 -4.48
N LEU A 53 -0.24 8.12 -3.65
CA LEU A 53 0.19 8.25 -2.26
C LEU A 53 1.66 8.70 -2.16
N CYS A 54 2.51 8.23 -3.07
CA CYS A 54 3.90 8.65 -3.16
C CYS A 54 4.01 10.12 -3.61
N ASP A 55 3.28 10.51 -4.65
CA ASP A 55 3.26 11.89 -5.17
C ASP A 55 2.79 12.91 -4.12
N GLN A 56 1.80 12.52 -3.31
CA GLN A 56 1.28 13.33 -2.21
C GLN A 56 2.17 13.33 -0.96
N LYS A 57 3.33 12.64 -1.00
CA LYS A 57 4.26 12.47 0.15
C LYS A 57 3.62 11.79 1.37
N LEU A 58 2.56 11.01 1.14
CA LEU A 58 1.89 10.20 2.17
C LEU A 58 2.54 8.82 2.31
N MET A 59 3.38 8.44 1.34
CA MET A 59 4.15 7.21 1.30
C MET A 59 5.57 7.52 0.80
N THR A 60 6.58 6.82 1.31
CA THR A 60 7.94 6.98 0.79
C THR A 60 8.11 6.26 -0.54
N LEU A 61 9.05 6.70 -1.37
CA LEU A 61 9.35 6.04 -2.64
C LEU A 61 9.72 4.55 -2.44
N THR A 62 10.47 4.24 -1.37
CA THR A 62 10.84 2.87 -1.03
C THR A 62 9.60 2.03 -0.72
N ASP A 63 8.73 2.52 0.17
CA ASP A 63 7.49 1.81 0.52
C ASP A 63 6.61 1.62 -0.72
N ALA A 64 6.50 2.63 -1.58
CA ALA A 64 5.72 2.56 -2.81
C ALA A 64 6.22 1.45 -3.75
N ASN A 65 7.54 1.35 -3.93
CA ASN A 65 8.14 0.29 -4.75
C ASN A 65 7.87 -1.10 -4.17
N ASP A 66 7.98 -1.27 -2.85
CA ASP A 66 7.67 -2.53 -2.17
C ASP A 66 6.19 -2.92 -2.42
N TRP A 67 5.26 -1.97 -2.27
CA TRP A 67 3.83 -2.18 -2.52
C TRP A 67 3.53 -2.53 -3.98
N LEU A 68 4.15 -1.84 -4.93
CA LEU A 68 4.00 -2.12 -6.36
C LEU A 68 4.46 -3.54 -6.70
N GLN A 69 5.58 -3.98 -6.11
CA GLN A 69 6.09 -5.34 -6.29
C GLN A 69 5.15 -6.39 -5.69
N ILE A 70 4.54 -6.13 -4.54
CA ILE A 70 3.54 -7.02 -3.93
C ILE A 70 2.32 -7.15 -4.85
N VAL A 71 1.78 -6.04 -5.36
CA VAL A 71 0.65 -6.04 -6.30
C VAL A 71 0.97 -6.88 -7.54
N ASP A 72 2.16 -6.69 -8.13
CA ASP A 72 2.56 -7.41 -9.34
C ASP A 72 2.73 -8.92 -9.08
N THR A 73 3.35 -9.27 -7.94
CA THR A 73 3.53 -10.67 -7.54
C THR A 73 2.20 -11.35 -7.27
N LYS A 74 1.28 -10.69 -6.56
CA LYS A 74 -0.04 -11.25 -6.25
C LYS A 74 -0.94 -11.32 -7.47
N TYR A 75 -0.80 -10.41 -8.43
CA TYR A 75 -1.49 -10.51 -9.71
C TYR A 75 -0.99 -11.72 -10.53
N ARG A 76 0.33 -11.90 -10.66
CA ARG A 76 0.93 -13.00 -11.44
C ARG A 76 0.87 -14.37 -10.76
N GLY A 77 0.86 -14.41 -9.43
CA GLY A 77 0.86 -15.64 -8.64
C GLY A 77 -0.49 -16.34 -8.54
N VAL A 78 -1.54 -15.76 -9.12
CA VAL A 78 -2.86 -16.37 -9.26
C VAL A 78 -3.04 -16.79 -10.71
N ASN A 79 -2.19 -17.73 -11.15
CA ASN A 79 -2.39 -18.50 -12.38
C ASN A 79 -3.24 -19.74 -12.06
#